data_AF-A0A7K4F863-F1
#
_entry.id   AF-A0A7K4F863-F1
#
_cell.length_a   1.000
_cell.length_b   1.000
_cell.length_c   1.000
_cell.angle_alpha   90.00
_cell.angle_beta   90.00
_cell.angle_gamma   90.00
#
_symmetry.space_group_name_H-M   'P 1'
#
loop_
_entity.id
_entity.type
_entity.pdbx_description
1 polymer ?
#
loop_
_entity_poly.entity_id
_entity_poly.type
_entity_poly.pdbx_seq_one_letter_code
_entity_poly.pdbx_strand_id
1 'polypeptide(L)' 'MAYSTILRRLREEKTNYKKRGTMLTGKRDFITVNITNENTQVQILTPGMTGDKVISFAHSRSLIDKGWKGSR' A
#
# COMPACT_ATOMS: atom_id res chain seq x y z
N MET A 1 23.02 -17.28 -20.78
CA MET A 1 21.77 -16.60 -20.37
C MET A 1 22.14 -15.43 -19.46
N ALA A 2 21.92 -14.19 -19.89
CA ALA A 2 22.20 -13.02 -19.06
C ALA A 2 21.10 -12.91 -17.99
N TYR A 3 21.45 -13.14 -16.72
CA TYR A 3 20.52 -13.04 -15.60
C TYR A 3 20.33 -11.56 -15.26
N SER A 4 19.24 -10.94 -15.73
CA SER A 4 18.92 -9.57 -15.35
C SER A 4 18.37 -9.57 -13.93
N THR A 5 18.96 -8.76 -13.04
CA THR A 5 18.51 -8.66 -11.65
C THR A 5 17.24 -7.82 -11.57
N ILE A 6 16.08 -8.49 -11.64
CA ILE A 6 14.77 -7.85 -11.53
C ILE A 6 14.49 -7.49 -10.05
N LEU A 7 13.92 -6.30 -9.83
CA LEU A 7 13.49 -5.83 -8.51
C LEU A 7 12.55 -6.83 -7.83
N ARG A 8 12.73 -7.08 -6.53
CA ARG A 8 11.96 -8.10 -5.78
C ARG A 8 10.44 -7.89 -5.86
N ARG A 9 9.93 -6.69 -5.58
CA ARG A 9 8.47 -6.42 -5.59
C ARG A 9 7.86 -6.43 -6.99
N LEU A 10 8.68 -6.33 -8.03
CA LEU A 10 8.24 -6.52 -9.41
C LEU A 10 8.11 -8.01 -9.74
N ARG A 11 9.05 -8.84 -9.27
CA ARG A 11 8.97 -10.32 -9.36
C ARG A 11 7.75 -10.88 -8.62
N GLU A 12 7.41 -10.30 -7.48
CA GLU A 12 6.24 -10.68 -6.69
C GLU A 12 4.93 -10.02 -7.18
N GLU A 13 4.97 -9.20 -8.24
CA GLU A 13 3.83 -8.43 -8.79
C GLU A 13 3.11 -7.51 -7.78
N LYS A 14 3.71 -7.26 -6.61
CA LYS A 14 3.14 -6.43 -5.54
C LYS A 14 3.23 -4.94 -5.80
N THR A 15 4.02 -4.49 -6.78
CA THR A 15 4.23 -3.07 -7.01
C THR A 15 4.45 -2.76 -8.48
N ASN A 16 3.58 -1.90 -9.02
CA ASN A 16 3.78 -1.30 -10.33
C ASN A 16 4.69 -0.07 -10.20
N TYR A 17 5.99 -0.24 -10.51
CA TYR A 17 6.98 0.84 -10.40
C TYR A 17 6.77 1.99 -11.38
N LYS A 18 6.12 1.76 -12.54
CA LYS A 18 5.79 2.84 -13.49
C LYS A 18 4.77 3.80 -12.89
N LYS A 19 3.68 3.26 -12.32
CA LYS A 19 2.65 4.06 -11.63
C LYS A 19 3.19 4.72 -10.35
N ARG A 20 4.02 4.00 -9.59
CA ARG A 20 4.67 4.54 -8.39
C ARG A 20 5.58 5.71 -8.74
N GLY A 21 6.38 5.61 -9.80
CA GLY A 21 7.25 6.71 -10.25
C GLY A 21 6.48 7.99 -10.53
N THR A 22 5.40 7.91 -11.30
CA THR A 22 4.55 9.08 -11.60
C THR A 22 3.88 9.67 -10.37
N MET A 23 3.48 8.82 -9.41
CA MET A 23 2.87 9.27 -8.15
C MET A 23 3.87 10.04 -7.27
N LEU A 24 5.12 9.57 -7.18
CA LEU A 24 6.17 10.20 -6.39
C LEU A 24 6.60 11.57 -6.93
N THR A 25 6.46 11.80 -8.25
CA THR A 25 6.69 13.13 -8.86
C THR A 25 5.85 14.23 -8.22
N GLY A 26 4.67 13.88 -7.69
CA GLY A 26 3.80 14.83 -7.00
C GLY A 26 4.34 15.34 -5.66
N LYS A 27 5.40 14.72 -5.09
CA LYS A 27 6.02 15.07 -3.79
C LYS A 27 5.00 15.24 -2.65
N ARG A 28 3.93 14.44 -2.69
CA ARG A 28 2.85 14.46 -1.70
C ARG A 28 2.75 13.10 -1.02
N ASP A 29 2.16 13.12 0.16
CA ASP A 29 1.69 11.89 0.80
C ASP A 29 0.66 11.22 -0.11
N PHE A 30 0.64 9.89 -0.05
CA PHE A 30 -0.26 9.10 -0.85
C PHE A 30 -0.98 8.07 0.00
N ILE A 31 -2.12 7.62 -0.52
CA ILE A 31 -2.97 6.65 0.16
C ILE A 31 -2.81 5.32 -0.55
N THR A 32 -2.54 4.26 0.22
CA THR A 32 -2.64 2.89 -0.27
C THR A 32 -3.93 2.28 0.22
N VAL A 33 -4.61 1.60 -0.70
CA VAL A 33 -5.81 0.82 -0.41
C VAL A 33 -5.48 -0.62 -0.77
N ASN A 34 -5.37 -1.47 0.23
CA ASN A 34 -5.18 -2.90 0.08
C ASN A 34 -6.51 -3.59 0.38
N ILE A 35 -7.08 -4.23 -0.64
CA ILE A 35 -8.29 -5.04 -0.50
C ILE A 35 -7.85 -6.49 -0.55
N THR A 36 -8.19 -7.23 0.49
CA THR A 36 -8.10 -8.69 0.55
C THR A 36 -9.50 -9.26 0.39
N ASN A 37 -9.63 -10.59 0.35
CA ASN A 37 -10.92 -11.25 0.14
C ASN A 37 -12.00 -10.81 1.15
N GLU A 38 -11.59 -10.53 2.39
CA GLU A 38 -12.50 -10.25 3.51
C GLU A 38 -12.29 -8.88 4.14
N ASN A 39 -11.09 -8.31 3.98
CA ASN A 39 -10.68 -7.12 4.71
C ASN A 39 -10.14 -6.03 3.80
N THR A 40 -10.35 -4.79 4.23
CA THR A 40 -9.81 -3.61 3.57
C THR A 40 -8.90 -2.89 4.54
N GLN A 41 -7.71 -2.55 4.07
CA GLN A 41 -6.70 -1.82 4.79
C GLN A 41 -6.35 -0.55 4.03
N VAL A 42 -6.40 0.59 4.72
CA VAL A 42 -6.08 1.90 4.16
C VAL A 42 -4.94 2.50 4.96
N GLN A 43 -3.92 3.02 4.27
CA GLN A 43 -2.78 3.66 4.90
C GLN A 43 -2.46 4.98 4.22
N ILE A 44 -2.11 5.99 5.01
CA ILE A 44 -1.54 7.25 4.53
C ILE A 44 -0.03 7.14 4.71
N LEU A 45 0.71 7.28 3.62
CA LEU A 45 2.16 7.08 3.58
C LEU A 45 2.88 8.33 3.06
N THR A 46 4.00 8.63 3.72
CA THR A 46 4.99 9.59 3.23
C THR A 46 6.15 8.82 2.59
N PRO A 47 6.53 9.13 1.35
CA PRO A 47 7.67 8.48 0.71
C PRO A 47 8.99 8.88 1.37
N GLY A 48 9.85 7.89 1.62
CA GLY A 48 11.20 8.08 2.16
C GLY A 48 12.24 7.29 1.38
N MET A 49 13.50 7.70 1.48
CA MET A 49 14.62 7.09 0.74
C MET A 49 14.89 5.63 1.14
N THR A 50 14.69 5.29 2.41
CA THR A 50 14.86 3.93 2.95
C THR A 50 13.59 3.09 2.87
N GLY A 51 12.44 3.73 2.62
CA GLY A 51 11.12 3.12 2.65
C GLY A 51 10.05 4.16 2.93
N ASP A 52 8.80 3.79 2.69
CA ASP A 52 7.66 4.66 2.97
C ASP A 52 7.33 4.62 4.48
N LYS A 53 7.04 5.79 5.05
CA LYS A 53 6.62 5.92 6.44
C LYS A 53 5.10 5.96 6.52
N VAL A 54 4.50 5.10 7.33
CA VAL A 54 3.05 5.12 7.58
C VAL A 54 2.75 6.22 8.60
N ILE A 55 1.97 7.23 8.19
CA ILE A 55 1.49 8.28 9.11
C ILE A 55 0.23 7.83 9.83
N SER A 56 -0.70 7.22 9.07
CA SER A 56 -2.01 6.82 9.59
C SER A 56 -2.44 5.50 8.97
N PHE A 57 -3.18 4.74 9.77
CA PHE A 57 -3.57 3.37 9.47
C PHE A 57 -5.03 3.15 9.83
N ALA A 58 -5.79 2.54 8.93
CA ALA A 58 -7.14 2.09 9.18
C ALA A 58 -7.33 0.67 8.63
N HIS A 59 -8.05 -0.15 9.38
CA HIS A 59 -8.38 -1.53 9.00
C HIS A 59 -9.88 -1.78 9.18
N SER A 60 -10.51 -2.51 8.26
CA SER A 60 -11.94 -2.84 8.29
C SER A 60 -12.39 -3.37 9.64
N ARG A 61 -11.58 -4.22 10.28
CA ARG A 61 -11.90 -4.83 11.59
C ARG A 61 -12.00 -3.81 12.74
N SER A 62 -11.29 -2.67 12.66
CA SER A 62 -11.42 -1.58 13.64
C SER A 62 -12.78 -0.89 13.62
N LEU A 63 -13.60 -1.15 12.59
CA LEU A 63 -14.97 -0.65 12.52
C LEU A 63 -15.91 -1.41 13.46
N ILE A 64 -15.58 -2.65 13.85
CA ILE A 64 -16.38 -3.45 14.80
C ILE A 64 -16.46 -2.70 16.14
N ASP A 65 -15.33 -2.16 16.61
CA ASP A 65 -15.26 -1.36 17.84
C ASP A 65 -16.09 -0.07 17.76
N LYS A 66 -16.37 0.40 16.53
CA LYS A 66 -17.20 1.58 16.25
C LYS A 66 -18.67 1.24 16.00
N GLY A 67 -19.09 0.00 16.29
CA GLY A 67 -20.48 -0.44 16.16
C GLY A 67 -20.87 -0.92 14.76
N TRP A 68 -19.90 -1.26 13.91
CA TRP A 68 -20.18 -1.82 12.59
C TRP A 68 -20.83 -3.20 12.69
N LYS A 69 -22.00 -3.34 12.05
CA LYS A 69 -22.83 -4.57 12.08
C LYS A 69 -22.66 -5.45 10.84
N GLY A 70 -21.85 -5.02 9.86
CA GLY A 70 -21.58 -5.78 8.63
C GLY A 70 -20.63 -6.95 8.85
N SER A 71 -20.14 -7.55 7.74
CA SER A 71 -19.31 -8.77 7.73
C SER A 71 -18.32 -8.85 8.89
N ARG A 72 -18.53 -9.87 9.75
CA ARG A 72 -17.69 -10.27 10.88
C ARG A 72 -16.53 -11.17 10.44
#